data_AF-A0A7C3NYR6-F1
#
_entry.id   AF-A0A7C3NYR6-F1
#
_cell.length_a   1.000
_cell.length_b   1.000
_cell.length_c   1.000
_cell.angle_alpha   90.00
_cell.angle_beta   90.00
_cell.angle_gamma   90.00
#
_symmetry.space_group_name_H-M   'P 1'
#
loop_
_entity.id
_entity.type
_entity.pdbx_description
1 polymer ?
#
loop_
_entity_poly.entity_id
_entity_poly.type
_entity_poly.pdbx_seq_one_letter_code
_entity_poly.pdbx_strand_id
1 'polypeptide(L)'
;MTTALRCRPRAESVRHNQAELTTEKDPGAIDIGDRLAEIRSLRRRGVLSAKEAYERHVALLGAYAAPPAPPQPAGEAEGAPSEGAAGWRRAGLHALAATLALLGGVLGLIVAAFQELRSFDVLIVFAGGPLIEEALKPAGVYVLLLRWPQALLGRLHTALLTALGGLAFGLVESLVYVNIYFPDNGAGYELFRFTVPVLMHVLSSFLVGLGLTRSVIGWAAGREALPKAARNYYLAGVLLHAFYNVTAVILEASGELRFGVDG
;
A
#
# COMPACT_ATOMS: atom_id res chain seq x y z
N MET A 1 -22.84 4.49 -47.88
CA MET A 1 -24.24 4.33 -47.42
C MET A 1 -24.38 2.95 -46.81
N THR A 2 -24.15 2.81 -45.50
CA THR A 2 -24.46 1.58 -44.77
C THR A 2 -24.79 1.96 -43.32
N THR A 3 -26.08 1.90 -43.01
CA THR A 3 -26.68 2.28 -41.73
C THR A 3 -26.60 1.08 -40.78
N ALA A 4 -25.88 1.21 -39.66
CA ALA A 4 -25.86 0.20 -38.60
C ALA A 4 -26.69 0.67 -37.40
N LEU A 5 -27.79 -0.04 -37.17
CA LEU A 5 -28.79 0.18 -36.13
C LEU A 5 -28.21 -0.02 -34.72
N ARG A 6 -28.41 0.98 -33.84
CA ARG A 6 -28.22 0.89 -32.39
C ARG A 6 -29.42 0.18 -31.75
N CYS A 7 -29.23 -1.03 -31.24
CA CYS A 7 -30.11 -1.61 -30.23
C CYS A 7 -29.67 -1.11 -28.84
N ARG A 8 -30.49 -0.27 -28.18
CA ARG A 8 -30.37 0.01 -26.75
C ARG A 8 -31.25 -0.97 -25.97
N PRO A 9 -30.75 -1.67 -24.94
CA PRO A 9 -31.58 -2.47 -24.08
C PRO A 9 -32.49 -1.55 -23.23
N ARG A 10 -33.74 -1.98 -23.11
CA ARG A 10 -34.83 -1.34 -22.36
C ARG A 10 -34.58 -1.59 -20.87
N ALA A 11 -34.38 -0.54 -20.09
CA ALA A 11 -34.27 -0.65 -18.64
C ALA A 11 -35.65 -1.00 -18.06
N GLU A 12 -35.81 -2.26 -17.62
CA GLU A 12 -36.95 -2.67 -16.81
C GLU A 12 -36.84 -2.04 -15.42
N SER A 13 -37.78 -1.14 -15.15
CA SER A 13 -38.01 -0.53 -13.84
C SER A 13 -38.58 -1.61 -12.90
N VAL A 14 -37.70 -2.29 -12.16
CA VAL A 14 -38.10 -3.13 -11.02
C VAL A 14 -38.60 -2.20 -9.91
N ARG A 15 -39.93 -2.02 -9.82
CA ARG A 15 -40.58 -1.41 -8.66
C ARG A 15 -40.52 -2.42 -7.52
N HIS A 16 -39.52 -2.29 -6.65
CA HIS A 16 -39.58 -2.94 -5.35
C HIS A 16 -40.65 -2.27 -4.50
N ASN A 17 -41.69 -3.05 -4.18
CA ASN A 17 -42.65 -2.74 -3.13
C ASN A 17 -41.88 -2.58 -1.81
N GLN A 18 -41.60 -1.33 -1.42
CA GLN A 18 -41.27 -0.98 -0.05
C GLN A 18 -42.55 -1.15 0.77
N ALA A 19 -42.72 -2.33 1.34
CA ALA A 19 -43.62 -2.49 2.48
C ALA A 19 -43.08 -1.58 3.60
N GLU A 20 -43.94 -0.67 4.05
CA GLU A 20 -43.73 0.23 5.18
C GLU A 20 -43.35 -0.57 6.44
N LEU A 21 -42.04 -0.68 6.70
CA LEU A 21 -41.56 -0.74 8.08
C LEU A 21 -41.68 0.68 8.64
N THR A 22 -42.86 1.00 9.20
CA THR A 22 -42.99 2.09 10.16
C THR A 22 -42.25 1.67 11.42
N THR A 23 -40.92 1.78 11.39
CA THR A 23 -40.12 1.79 12.62
C THR A 23 -40.58 2.99 13.42
N GLU A 24 -41.26 2.70 14.53
CA GLU A 24 -41.64 3.65 15.57
C GLU A 24 -40.42 4.52 15.88
N LYS A 25 -40.44 5.76 15.35
CA LYS A 25 -39.32 6.69 15.44
C LYS A 25 -39.26 7.11 16.91
N ASP A 26 -38.28 6.62 17.65
CA ASP A 26 -38.02 7.05 19.02
C ASP A 26 -38.01 8.59 19.03
N PRO A 27 -38.96 9.25 19.71
CA PRO A 27 -39.09 10.70 19.69
C PRO A 27 -37.85 11.43 20.25
N GLY A 28 -36.91 10.71 20.87
CA GLY A 28 -35.60 11.22 21.29
C GLY A 28 -34.44 10.97 20.31
N ALA A 29 -34.61 10.14 19.28
CA ALA A 29 -33.53 9.81 18.34
C ALA A 29 -33.30 10.97 17.36
N ILE A 30 -32.26 11.76 17.64
CA ILE A 30 -31.80 12.83 16.76
C ILE A 30 -31.46 12.23 15.39
N ASP A 31 -32.11 12.72 14.34
CA ASP A 31 -31.85 12.31 12.97
C ASP A 31 -30.55 12.98 12.48
N ILE A 32 -29.50 12.17 12.25
CA ILE A 32 -28.20 12.65 11.75
C ILE A 32 -28.39 13.38 10.42
N GLY A 33 -29.30 12.91 9.58
CA GLY A 33 -29.60 13.51 8.27
C GLY A 33 -30.05 14.96 8.41
N ASP A 34 -30.96 15.22 9.34
CA ASP A 34 -31.50 16.55 9.61
C ASP A 34 -30.43 17.51 10.14
N ARG A 35 -29.61 17.05 11.09
CA ARG A 35 -28.46 17.82 11.62
C ARG A 35 -27.44 18.17 10.54
N LEU A 36 -27.14 17.24 9.64
CA LEU A 36 -26.24 17.48 8.50
C LEU A 36 -26.85 18.42 7.46
N ALA A 37 -28.16 18.39 7.26
CA ALA A 37 -28.87 19.33 6.41
C ALA A 37 -28.86 20.75 7.01
N GLU A 38 -29.04 20.85 8.33
CA GLU A 38 -28.97 22.10 9.10
C GLU A 38 -27.60 22.77 8.97
N ILE A 39 -26.49 22.04 9.22
CA ILE A 39 -25.12 22.56 9.09
C ILE A 39 -24.86 23.10 7.67
N ARG A 40 -25.29 22.36 6.64
CA ARG A 40 -25.17 22.79 5.24
C ARG A 40 -26.01 24.04 4.95
N SER A 41 -27.22 24.13 5.50
CA SER A 41 -28.08 25.30 5.38
C SER A 41 -27.47 26.55 6.02
N LEU A 42 -26.94 26.43 7.24
CA LEU A 42 -26.27 27.52 7.96
C LEU A 42 -25.03 28.03 7.22
N ARG A 43 -24.22 27.13 6.65
CA ARG A 43 -23.08 27.50 5.81
C ARG A 43 -23.52 28.26 4.55
N ARG A 44 -24.57 27.78 3.85
CA ARG A 44 -25.09 28.46 2.64
C ARG A 44 -25.61 29.86 2.91
N ARG A 45 -26.16 30.10 4.11
CA ARG A 45 -26.61 31.43 4.56
C ARG A 45 -25.47 32.33 5.06
N GLY A 46 -24.22 31.86 5.05
CA GLY A 46 -23.07 32.60 5.58
C GLY A 46 -23.05 32.72 7.11
N VAL A 47 -23.90 31.97 7.82
CA VAL A 47 -23.97 31.99 9.30
C VAL A 47 -22.81 31.21 9.92
N LEU A 48 -22.30 30.20 9.22
CA LEU A 48 -21.11 29.44 9.62
C LEU A 48 -19.99 29.62 8.61
N SER A 49 -18.78 29.83 9.12
CA SER A 49 -17.56 29.68 8.32
C SER A 49 -17.37 28.23 7.89
N ALA A 50 -16.53 28.00 6.87
CA ALA A 50 -16.21 26.65 6.42
C ALA A 50 -15.55 25.81 7.53
N LYS A 51 -14.74 26.43 8.40
CA LYS A 51 -14.08 25.79 9.53
C LYS A 51 -15.09 25.31 10.58
N GLU A 52 -16.01 26.19 11.00
CA GLU A 52 -17.03 25.82 12.01
C GLU A 52 -18.00 24.75 11.50
N ALA A 53 -18.36 24.82 10.21
CA ALA A 53 -19.18 23.78 9.59
C ALA A 53 -18.48 22.41 9.60
N TYR A 54 -17.17 22.38 9.38
CA TYR A 54 -16.36 21.17 9.46
C TYR A 54 -16.26 20.63 10.89
N GLU A 55 -15.95 21.48 11.86
CA GLU A 55 -15.84 21.08 13.28
C GLU A 55 -17.16 20.50 13.80
N ARG A 56 -18.30 21.13 13.47
CA ARG A 56 -19.62 20.60 13.84
C ARG A 56 -19.95 19.29 13.15
N HIS A 57 -19.52 19.10 11.90
CA HIS A 57 -19.70 17.84 11.18
C HIS A 57 -18.90 16.71 11.84
N VAL A 58 -17.63 16.97 12.19
CA VAL A 58 -16.77 16.00 12.88
C VAL A 58 -17.31 15.66 14.27
N ALA A 59 -17.77 16.66 15.03
CA ALA A 59 -18.37 16.44 16.34
C ALA A 59 -19.65 15.59 16.26
N LEU A 60 -20.50 15.85 15.27
CA LEU A 60 -21.72 15.07 15.03
C LEU A 60 -21.38 13.60 14.70
N LEU A 61 -20.40 13.35 13.84
CA LEU A 61 -19.98 11.98 13.52
C LEU A 61 -19.28 11.30 14.70
N GLY A 62 -18.49 12.03 15.49
CA GLY A 62 -17.81 11.51 16.68
C GLY A 62 -18.79 11.05 17.77
N ALA A 63 -19.88 11.79 17.96
CA ALA A 63 -20.92 11.44 18.94
C ALA A 63 -21.67 10.14 18.58
N TYR A 64 -21.78 9.79 17.29
CA TYR A 64 -22.44 8.57 16.83
C TYR A 64 -21.48 7.39 16.59
N ALA A 65 -20.20 7.67 16.33
CA ALA A 65 -19.20 6.64 16.09
C ALA A 65 -18.70 5.98 17.38
N ALA A 66 -18.91 6.59 18.55
CA ALA A 66 -18.61 5.96 19.83
C ALA A 66 -19.81 5.12 20.28
N PRO A 67 -19.78 3.78 20.15
CA PRO A 67 -20.76 2.96 20.87
C PRO A 67 -20.69 3.33 22.35
N PRO A 68 -21.82 3.31 23.09
CA PRO A 68 -21.80 3.50 24.53
C PRO A 68 -20.75 2.55 25.11
N ALA A 69 -19.82 3.11 25.89
CA ALA A 69 -18.77 2.30 26.49
C ALA A 69 -19.44 1.11 27.19
N PRO A 70 -19.03 -0.13 26.90
CA PRO A 70 -19.61 -1.28 27.60
C PRO A 70 -19.51 -1.02 29.10
N PRO A 71 -20.54 -1.37 29.90
CA PRO A 71 -20.53 -1.15 31.33
C PRO A 71 -19.21 -1.67 31.88
N GLN A 72 -18.41 -0.77 32.46
CA GLN A 72 -17.12 -1.19 33.01
C GLN A 72 -17.43 -2.22 34.10
N PRO A 73 -16.87 -3.44 34.02
CA PRO A 73 -17.07 -4.44 35.05
C PRO A 73 -16.64 -3.81 36.38
N ALA A 74 -17.56 -3.81 37.34
CA ALA A 74 -17.36 -3.19 38.63
C ALA A 74 -16.22 -3.91 39.36
N GLY A 75 -15.04 -3.28 39.37
CA GLY A 75 -14.02 -3.50 40.40
C GLY A 75 -13.34 -4.87 40.37
N GLU A 76 -12.56 -5.16 39.34
CA GLU A 76 -11.34 -5.92 39.54
C GLU A 76 -10.18 -4.94 39.35
N ALA A 77 -9.47 -4.64 40.44
CA ALA A 77 -8.25 -3.84 40.42
C ALA A 77 -7.15 -4.66 39.72
N GLU A 78 -7.25 -4.75 38.39
CA GLU A 78 -6.24 -5.35 37.54
C GLU A 78 -4.96 -4.54 37.70
N GLY A 79 -3.98 -5.11 38.40
CA GLY A 79 -2.70 -4.47 38.66
C GLY A 79 -2.10 -3.98 37.35
N ALA A 80 -1.78 -2.68 37.28
CA ALA A 80 -1.23 -2.05 36.10
C ALA A 80 -0.05 -2.90 35.58
N PRO A 81 -0.06 -3.30 34.30
CA PRO A 81 1.02 -4.12 33.75
C PRO A 81 2.34 -3.39 33.98
N SER A 82 3.30 -4.08 34.60
CA SER A 82 4.62 -3.52 34.90
C SER A 82 5.22 -2.94 33.62
N GLU A 83 5.78 -1.73 33.70
CA GLU A 83 6.30 -0.99 32.53
C GLU A 83 7.27 -1.83 31.68
N GLY A 84 7.99 -2.77 32.31
CA GLY A 84 8.86 -3.73 31.64
C GLY A 84 8.14 -4.67 30.66
N ALA A 85 6.96 -5.19 31.01
CA ALA A 85 6.22 -6.13 30.14
C ALA A 85 5.71 -5.46 28.86
N ALA A 86 5.36 -4.17 28.94
CA ALA A 86 4.95 -3.38 27.77
C ALA A 86 6.12 -3.11 26.81
N GLY A 87 7.33 -2.87 27.34
CA GLY A 87 8.54 -2.66 26.54
C GLY A 87 8.91 -3.86 25.69
N TRP A 88 8.98 -5.06 26.29
CA TRP A 88 9.33 -6.30 25.58
C TRP A 88 8.34 -6.65 24.46
N ARG A 89 7.04 -6.43 24.67
CA ARG A 89 6.03 -6.64 23.63
C ARG A 89 6.24 -5.72 22.43
N ARG A 90 6.57 -4.45 22.66
CA ARG A 90 6.86 -3.51 21.56
C ARG A 90 8.12 -3.91 20.79
N ALA A 91 9.20 -4.22 21.49
CA ALA A 91 10.44 -4.68 20.87
C ALA A 91 10.22 -5.93 20.02
N GLY A 92 9.46 -6.91 20.55
CA GLY A 92 9.10 -8.13 19.82
C GLY A 92 8.28 -7.85 18.55
N LEU A 93 7.34 -6.89 18.59
CA LEU A 93 6.59 -6.48 17.41
C LEU A 93 7.46 -5.81 16.35
N HIS A 94 8.43 -4.99 16.73
CA HIS A 94 9.38 -4.38 15.80
C HIS A 94 10.29 -5.42 15.14
N ALA A 95 10.80 -6.37 15.93
CA ALA A 95 11.59 -7.47 15.41
C ALA A 95 10.78 -8.32 14.42
N LEU A 96 9.55 -8.68 14.78
CA LEU A 96 8.62 -9.38 13.87
C LEU A 96 8.39 -8.60 12.58
N ALA A 97 8.17 -7.28 12.68
CA ALA A 97 7.91 -6.43 11.53
C ALA A 97 9.11 -6.39 10.56
N ALA A 98 10.32 -6.22 11.10
CA ALA A 98 11.55 -6.26 10.31
C ALA A 98 11.78 -7.63 9.64
N THR A 99 11.58 -8.72 10.38
CA THR A 99 11.69 -10.09 9.84
C THR A 99 10.71 -10.33 8.69
N LEU A 100 9.45 -9.96 8.87
CA LEU A 100 8.45 -10.13 7.81
C LEU A 100 8.76 -9.26 6.59
N ALA A 101 9.23 -8.02 6.78
CA ALA A 101 9.66 -7.16 5.69
C ALA A 101 10.79 -7.79 4.85
N LEU A 102 11.83 -8.33 5.51
CA LEU A 102 12.94 -9.02 4.85
C LEU A 102 12.45 -10.24 4.05
N LEU A 103 11.61 -11.08 4.67
CA LEU A 103 11.03 -12.26 4.00
C LEU A 103 10.15 -11.89 2.80
N GLY A 104 9.42 -10.77 2.90
CA GLY A 104 8.64 -10.22 1.79
C GLY A 104 9.50 -9.87 0.58
N GLY A 105 10.66 -9.23 0.83
CA GLY A 105 11.65 -8.93 -0.20
C GLY A 105 12.15 -10.20 -0.91
N VAL A 106 12.53 -11.22 -0.15
CA VAL A 106 13.01 -12.50 -0.71
C VAL A 106 11.92 -13.22 -1.51
N LEU A 107 10.66 -13.20 -1.05
CA LEU A 107 9.55 -13.81 -1.77
C LEU A 107 9.29 -13.15 -3.13
N GLY A 108 9.49 -11.83 -3.23
CA GLY A 108 9.40 -11.10 -4.49
C GLY A 108 10.32 -11.68 -5.56
N LEU A 109 11.51 -12.14 -5.19
CA LEU A 109 12.48 -12.71 -6.12
C LEU A 109 11.99 -14.03 -6.73
N ILE A 110 11.36 -14.90 -5.93
CA ILE A 110 10.83 -16.18 -6.43
C ILE A 110 9.84 -15.93 -7.55
N VAL A 111 8.95 -14.95 -7.37
CA VAL A 111 7.95 -14.62 -8.39
C VAL A 111 8.60 -13.96 -9.61
N ALA A 112 9.57 -13.07 -9.42
CA ALA A 112 10.33 -12.47 -10.52
C ALA A 112 11.00 -13.54 -11.38
N ALA A 113 11.66 -14.53 -10.76
CA ALA A 113 12.27 -15.66 -11.46
C ALA A 113 11.25 -16.47 -12.27
N PHE A 114 10.05 -16.71 -11.73
CA PHE A 114 8.97 -17.38 -12.47
C PHE A 114 8.48 -16.57 -13.68
N GLN A 115 8.51 -15.24 -13.61
CA GLN A 115 8.14 -14.40 -14.76
C GLN A 115 9.21 -14.43 -15.85
N GLU A 116 10.48 -14.37 -15.47
CA GLU A 116 11.61 -14.45 -16.39
C GLU A 116 11.57 -15.75 -17.20
N LEU A 117 11.28 -16.88 -16.53
CA LEU A 117 11.13 -18.20 -17.18
C LEU A 117 9.96 -18.28 -18.17
N ARG A 118 8.94 -17.42 -18.06
CA ARG A 118 7.72 -17.48 -18.88
C ARG A 118 7.69 -16.47 -20.02
N SER A 119 8.56 -15.46 -20.00
CA SER A 119 8.41 -14.28 -20.83
C SER A 119 9.54 -14.20 -21.84
N PHE A 120 9.22 -14.38 -23.14
CA PHE A 120 10.13 -14.04 -24.24
C PHE A 120 9.88 -12.62 -24.80
N ASP A 121 8.93 -11.87 -24.23
CA ASP A 121 8.55 -10.54 -24.70
C ASP A 121 9.32 -9.45 -23.97
N VAL A 122 10.11 -8.70 -24.73
CA VAL A 122 10.92 -7.57 -24.29
C VAL A 122 10.10 -6.51 -23.53
N LEU A 123 8.83 -6.29 -23.90
CA LEU A 123 7.99 -5.28 -23.25
C LEU A 123 7.60 -5.67 -21.81
N ILE A 124 7.47 -6.97 -21.54
CA ILE A 124 7.20 -7.50 -20.21
C ILE A 124 8.42 -7.27 -19.31
N VAL A 125 9.63 -7.42 -19.83
CA VAL A 125 10.88 -7.23 -19.06
C VAL A 125 11.03 -5.80 -18.54
N PHE A 126 10.70 -4.79 -19.36
CA PHE A 126 10.91 -3.38 -18.96
C PHE A 126 9.76 -2.74 -18.19
N ALA A 127 8.51 -3.18 -18.42
CA ALA A 127 7.34 -2.58 -17.77
C ALA A 127 6.62 -3.56 -16.83
N GLY A 128 6.47 -4.81 -17.25
CA GLY A 128 5.75 -5.84 -16.50
C GLY A 128 6.51 -6.33 -15.26
N GLY A 129 7.82 -6.57 -15.40
CA GLY A 129 8.71 -6.98 -14.30
C GLY A 129 8.70 -5.97 -13.16
N PRO A 130 9.11 -4.71 -13.40
CA PRO A 130 9.09 -3.67 -12.36
C PRO A 130 7.72 -3.48 -11.70
N LEU A 131 6.62 -3.55 -12.46
CA LEU A 131 5.27 -3.45 -11.91
C LEU A 131 5.01 -4.54 -10.86
N ILE A 132 5.31 -5.78 -11.20
CA ILE A 132 5.00 -6.95 -10.36
C ILE A 132 5.99 -7.03 -9.19
N GLU A 133 7.26 -6.76 -9.42
CA GLU A 133 8.25 -6.75 -8.36
C GLU A 133 7.98 -5.68 -7.30
N GLU A 134 7.66 -4.45 -7.69
CA GLU A 134 7.34 -3.38 -6.73
C GLU A 134 6.03 -3.66 -5.97
N ALA A 135 5.13 -4.47 -6.54
CA ALA A 135 3.95 -4.94 -5.82
C ALA A 135 4.30 -6.05 -4.81
N LEU A 136 5.33 -6.86 -5.06
CA LEU A 136 5.64 -8.03 -4.23
C LEU A 136 6.72 -7.79 -3.18
N LYS A 137 7.68 -6.89 -3.42
CA LYS A 137 8.68 -6.46 -2.42
C LYS A 137 8.06 -6.11 -1.04
N PRO A 138 6.92 -5.39 -0.96
CA PRO A 138 6.28 -5.10 0.32
C PRO A 138 5.35 -6.20 0.85
N ALA A 139 5.38 -7.44 0.32
CA ALA A 139 4.44 -8.50 0.73
C ALA A 139 4.41 -8.75 2.25
N GLY A 140 5.58 -8.72 2.91
CA GLY A 140 5.68 -8.82 4.36
C GLY A 140 4.96 -7.68 5.10
N VAL A 141 5.01 -6.46 4.54
CA VAL A 141 4.31 -5.29 5.08
C VAL A 141 2.80 -5.39 4.84
N TYR A 142 2.35 -6.00 3.74
CA TYR A 142 0.92 -6.31 3.56
C TYR A 142 0.42 -7.30 4.62
N VAL A 143 1.19 -8.35 4.94
CA VAL A 143 0.86 -9.28 6.01
C VAL A 143 0.75 -8.55 7.36
N LEU A 144 1.68 -7.64 7.66
CA LEU A 144 1.60 -6.80 8.86
C LEU A 144 0.35 -5.91 8.87
N LEU A 145 0.04 -5.23 7.76
CA LEU A 145 -1.17 -4.41 7.65
C LEU A 145 -2.46 -5.21 7.88
N LEU A 146 -2.49 -6.46 7.40
CA LEU A 146 -3.65 -7.34 7.53
C LEU A 146 -3.80 -7.93 8.93
N ARG A 147 -2.70 -8.41 9.52
CA ARG A 147 -2.75 -9.26 10.71
C ARG A 147 -2.34 -8.54 12.00
N TRP A 148 -1.45 -7.56 11.91
CA TRP A 148 -0.92 -6.80 13.05
C TRP A 148 -0.74 -5.30 12.71
N PRO A 149 -1.80 -4.57 12.35
CA PRO A 149 -1.68 -3.17 11.94
C PRO A 149 -1.15 -2.24 13.04
N GLN A 150 -1.16 -2.68 14.30
CA GLN A 150 -0.53 -2.00 15.44
C GLN A 150 1.00 -2.08 15.46
N ALA A 151 1.61 -3.03 14.74
CA ALA A 151 3.06 -3.11 14.58
C ALA A 151 3.60 -1.98 13.66
N LEU A 152 2.72 -1.28 12.96
CA LEU A 152 3.07 -0.20 12.04
C LEU A 152 2.80 1.15 12.71
N LEU A 153 3.86 1.76 13.25
CA LEU A 153 3.77 3.00 14.02
C LEU A 153 3.43 4.26 13.20
N GLY A 154 3.45 4.18 11.87
CA GLY A 154 3.14 5.31 11.02
C GLY A 154 3.65 5.13 9.59
N ARG A 155 3.46 6.18 8.79
CA ARG A 155 3.79 6.19 7.36
C ARG A 155 5.29 6.03 7.09
N LEU A 156 6.13 6.79 7.79
CA LEU A 156 7.58 6.69 7.64
C LEU A 156 8.11 5.32 8.07
N HIS A 157 7.63 4.80 9.20
CA HIS A 157 8.01 3.47 9.67
C HIS A 157 7.60 2.39 8.65
N THR A 158 6.40 2.50 8.07
CA THR A 158 5.94 1.59 7.01
C THR A 158 6.84 1.68 5.77
N ALA A 159 7.22 2.89 5.35
CA ALA A 159 8.14 3.09 4.24
C ALA A 159 9.55 2.56 4.50
N LEU A 160 10.06 2.68 5.73
CA LEU A 160 11.35 2.09 6.11
C LEU A 160 11.29 0.56 6.11
N LEU A 161 10.19 -0.04 6.54
CA LEU A 161 9.99 -1.50 6.46
C LEU A 161 9.90 -1.98 5.02
N THR A 162 9.19 -1.27 4.13
CA THR A 162 9.19 -1.66 2.71
C THR A 162 10.57 -1.49 2.09
N ALA A 163 11.29 -0.41 2.42
CA ALA A 163 12.67 -0.20 1.99
C ALA A 163 13.61 -1.34 2.43
N LEU A 164 13.39 -1.89 3.63
CA LEU A 164 14.10 -3.07 4.11
C LEU A 164 13.79 -4.33 3.27
N GLY A 165 12.55 -4.48 2.80
CA GLY A 165 12.20 -5.51 1.81
C GLY A 165 12.89 -5.29 0.47
N GLY A 166 12.97 -4.04 -0.01
CA GLY A 166 13.72 -3.66 -1.21
C GLY A 166 15.23 -3.94 -1.09
N LEU A 167 15.82 -3.70 0.09
CA LEU A 167 17.21 -4.05 0.40
C LEU A 167 17.44 -5.56 0.27
N ALA A 168 16.60 -6.37 0.92
CA ALA A 168 16.70 -7.82 0.83
C ALA A 168 16.56 -8.32 -0.60
N PHE A 169 15.56 -7.81 -1.34
CA PHE A 169 15.36 -8.14 -2.75
C PHE A 169 16.62 -7.83 -3.57
N GLY A 170 17.13 -6.59 -3.49
CA GLY A 170 18.27 -6.15 -4.30
C GLY A 170 19.56 -6.89 -3.98
N LEU A 171 19.80 -7.25 -2.71
CA LEU A 171 20.98 -8.04 -2.32
C LEU A 171 20.91 -9.45 -2.91
N VAL A 172 19.76 -10.12 -2.82
CA VAL A 172 19.63 -11.48 -3.36
C VAL A 172 19.63 -11.47 -4.88
N GLU A 173 19.00 -10.47 -5.52
CA GLU A 173 19.07 -10.28 -6.97
C GLU A 173 20.53 -10.07 -7.43
N SER A 174 21.31 -9.26 -6.69
CA SER A 174 22.73 -9.05 -6.99
C SER A 174 23.53 -10.35 -6.87
N LEU A 175 23.26 -11.17 -5.85
CA LEU A 175 23.89 -12.49 -5.70
C LEU A 175 23.56 -13.42 -6.87
N VAL A 176 22.30 -13.47 -7.31
CA VAL A 176 21.90 -14.26 -8.48
C VAL A 176 22.63 -13.81 -9.74
N TYR A 177 22.70 -12.50 -9.99
CA TYR A 177 23.39 -11.99 -11.17
C TYR A 177 24.89 -12.27 -11.16
N VAL A 178 25.57 -12.04 -10.02
CA VAL A 178 27.02 -12.21 -9.91
C VAL A 178 27.43 -13.69 -9.92
N ASN A 179 26.66 -14.58 -9.29
CA ASN A 179 27.07 -15.98 -9.12
C ASN A 179 26.44 -16.94 -10.14
N ILE A 180 25.29 -16.60 -10.71
CA ILE A 180 24.54 -17.51 -11.58
C ILE A 180 24.54 -17.00 -13.03
N TYR A 181 24.15 -15.76 -13.27
CA TYR A 181 24.05 -15.24 -14.64
C TYR A 181 25.39 -14.85 -15.24
N PHE A 182 26.30 -14.28 -14.45
CA PHE A 182 27.61 -13.80 -14.92
C PHE A 182 28.74 -14.25 -13.99
N PRO A 183 29.02 -15.56 -13.86
CA PRO A 183 30.03 -16.06 -12.93
C PRO A 183 31.45 -15.58 -13.24
N ASP A 184 31.77 -15.32 -14.51
CA ASP A 184 33.09 -14.85 -14.96
C ASP A 184 33.12 -13.30 -15.11
N ASN A 185 32.73 -12.59 -14.05
CA ASN A 185 32.67 -11.13 -14.06
C ASN A 185 33.90 -10.48 -13.38
N GLY A 186 34.12 -9.18 -13.63
CA GLY A 186 35.16 -8.40 -12.95
C GLY A 186 34.66 -7.67 -11.70
N ALA A 187 35.57 -7.32 -10.79
CA ALA A 187 35.24 -6.63 -9.53
C ALA A 187 34.41 -5.34 -9.70
N GLY A 188 34.56 -4.64 -10.84
CA GLY A 188 33.74 -3.48 -11.16
C GLY A 188 32.25 -3.80 -11.36
N TYR A 189 31.93 -4.95 -11.94
CA TYR A 189 30.56 -5.43 -12.09
C TYR A 189 29.94 -5.79 -10.74
N GLU A 190 30.69 -6.50 -9.90
CA GLU A 190 30.23 -6.84 -8.54
C GLU A 190 29.90 -5.56 -7.76
N LEU A 191 30.82 -4.60 -7.75
CA LEU A 191 30.62 -3.33 -7.06
C LEU A 191 29.39 -2.60 -7.60
N PHE A 192 29.22 -2.54 -8.93
CA PHE A 192 28.04 -1.95 -9.54
C PHE A 192 26.75 -2.64 -9.07
N ARG A 193 26.68 -3.98 -9.16
CA ARG A 193 25.50 -4.77 -8.79
C ARG A 193 25.14 -4.58 -7.31
N PHE A 194 26.13 -4.61 -6.41
CA PHE A 194 25.87 -4.46 -4.98
C PHE A 194 25.64 -3.02 -4.51
N THR A 195 25.74 -2.02 -5.39
CA THR A 195 25.51 -0.61 -5.04
C THR A 195 24.29 -0.03 -5.74
N VAL A 196 24.33 0.11 -7.07
CA VAL A 196 23.35 0.88 -7.83
C VAL A 196 21.96 0.21 -7.85
N PRO A 197 21.79 -1.06 -8.28
CA PRO A 197 20.49 -1.72 -8.24
C PRO A 197 19.96 -1.89 -6.81
N VAL A 198 20.83 -2.22 -5.84
CA VAL A 198 20.42 -2.32 -4.42
C VAL A 198 19.82 -1.01 -3.93
N LEU A 199 20.52 0.12 -4.15
CA LEU A 199 20.02 1.43 -3.75
C LEU A 199 18.72 1.77 -4.49
N MET A 200 18.63 1.48 -5.78
CA MET A 200 17.41 1.70 -6.57
C MET A 200 16.22 0.91 -5.99
N HIS A 201 16.40 -0.36 -5.64
CA HIS A 201 15.35 -1.18 -5.03
C HIS A 201 14.92 -0.66 -3.65
N VAL A 202 15.88 -0.21 -2.83
CA VAL A 202 15.57 0.43 -1.55
C VAL A 202 14.72 1.68 -1.74
N LEU A 203 15.08 2.55 -2.69
CA LEU A 203 14.37 3.80 -2.95
C LEU A 203 12.98 3.59 -3.57
N SER A 204 12.85 2.70 -4.56
CA SER A 204 11.57 2.35 -5.18
C SER A 204 10.61 1.74 -4.14
N SER A 205 11.09 0.80 -3.33
CA SER A 205 10.30 0.20 -2.26
C SER A 205 9.94 1.19 -1.14
N PHE A 206 10.84 2.12 -0.81
CA PHE A 206 10.52 3.21 0.12
C PHE A 206 9.37 4.07 -0.41
N LEU A 207 9.41 4.45 -1.69
CA LEU A 207 8.34 5.21 -2.33
C LEU A 207 7.02 4.45 -2.25
N VAL A 208 6.98 3.17 -2.63
CA VAL A 208 5.78 2.33 -2.51
C VAL A 208 5.23 2.35 -1.08
N GLY A 209 6.10 2.18 -0.08
CA GLY A 209 5.72 2.19 1.33
C GLY A 209 5.14 3.50 1.84
N LEU A 210 5.54 4.65 1.27
CA LEU A 210 4.88 5.93 1.55
C LEU A 210 3.42 5.94 1.10
N GLY A 211 3.03 5.10 0.14
CA GLY A 211 1.65 4.93 -0.29
C GLY A 211 0.84 3.96 0.57
N LEU A 212 1.49 3.12 1.36
CA LEU A 212 0.83 2.02 2.08
C LEU A 212 0.15 2.51 3.35
N THR A 213 -1.16 2.33 3.38
CA THR A 213 -2.04 2.71 4.49
C THR A 213 -3.16 1.68 4.64
N ARG A 214 -3.93 1.74 5.72
CA ARG A 214 -5.06 0.81 5.95
C ARG A 214 -6.14 0.88 4.86
N SER A 215 -6.31 2.02 4.19
CA SER A 215 -7.27 2.16 3.09
C SER A 215 -6.89 1.36 1.85
N VAL A 216 -5.61 0.99 1.68
CA VAL A 216 -5.20 0.03 0.64
C VAL A 216 -5.82 -1.35 0.89
N ILE A 217 -5.92 -1.78 2.15
CA ILE A 217 -6.61 -3.01 2.54
C ILE A 217 -8.13 -2.88 2.34
N GLY A 218 -8.70 -1.72 2.68
CA GLY A 218 -10.10 -1.40 2.38
C GLY A 218 -10.42 -1.51 0.90
N TRP A 219 -9.56 -0.95 0.04
CA TRP A 219 -9.67 -1.04 -1.41
C TRP A 219 -9.53 -2.47 -1.93
N ALA A 220 -8.52 -3.22 -1.48
CA ALA A 220 -8.32 -4.62 -1.90
C ALA A 220 -9.52 -5.52 -1.54
N ALA A 221 -10.23 -5.18 -0.47
CA ALA A 221 -11.46 -5.86 -0.06
C ALA A 221 -12.74 -5.30 -0.69
N GLY A 222 -12.64 -4.37 -1.65
CA GLY A 222 -13.78 -3.77 -2.35
C GLY A 222 -14.62 -2.79 -1.51
N ARG A 223 -14.13 -2.36 -0.34
CA ARG A 223 -14.85 -1.46 0.58
C ARG A 223 -14.59 0.02 0.32
N GLU A 224 -13.45 0.35 -0.28
CA GLU A 224 -13.00 1.73 -0.49
C GLU A 224 -12.44 1.91 -1.92
N ALA A 225 -12.38 3.15 -2.39
CA ALA A 225 -11.65 3.46 -3.62
C ALA A 225 -10.14 3.48 -3.36
N LEU A 226 -9.33 3.13 -4.39
CA LEU A 226 -7.86 3.17 -4.27
C LEU A 226 -7.40 4.59 -3.90
N PRO A 227 -6.69 4.78 -2.78
CA PRO A 227 -6.18 6.09 -2.40
C PRO A 227 -5.27 6.64 -3.49
N LYS A 228 -5.51 7.89 -3.93
CA LYS A 228 -4.68 8.55 -4.96
C LYS A 228 -3.20 8.56 -4.56
N ALA A 229 -2.91 8.81 -3.28
CA ALA A 229 -1.55 8.76 -2.76
C ALA A 229 -0.93 7.37 -2.96
N ALA A 230 -1.62 6.29 -2.55
CA ALA A 230 -1.15 4.91 -2.71
C ALA A 230 -0.79 4.60 -4.16
N ARG A 231 -1.70 4.92 -5.09
CA ARG A 231 -1.47 4.75 -6.53
C ARG A 231 -0.26 5.56 -7.02
N ASN A 232 -0.18 6.84 -6.69
CA ASN A 232 0.87 7.72 -7.22
C ASN A 232 2.26 7.31 -6.70
N TYR A 233 2.37 6.92 -5.43
CA TYR A 233 3.62 6.44 -4.85
C TYR A 233 4.05 5.08 -5.39
N TYR A 234 3.09 4.17 -5.61
CA TYR A 234 3.35 2.91 -6.29
C TYR A 234 3.88 3.14 -7.71
N LEU A 235 3.20 3.98 -8.51
CA LEU A 235 3.65 4.32 -9.85
C LEU A 235 5.02 5.01 -9.85
N ALA A 236 5.31 5.87 -8.86
CA ALA A 236 6.63 6.49 -8.73
C ALA A 236 7.74 5.45 -8.50
N GLY A 237 7.50 4.46 -7.64
CA GLY A 237 8.44 3.34 -7.42
C GLY A 237 8.65 2.51 -8.69
N VAL A 238 7.56 2.13 -9.37
CA VAL A 238 7.61 1.37 -10.63
C VAL A 238 8.35 2.13 -11.72
N LEU A 239 8.08 3.43 -11.88
CA LEU A 239 8.75 4.25 -12.90
C LEU A 239 10.22 4.45 -12.61
N LEU A 240 10.61 4.66 -11.33
CA LEU A 240 12.01 4.75 -10.94
C LEU A 240 12.76 3.46 -11.31
N HIS A 241 12.16 2.31 -11.02
CA HIS A 241 12.73 1.01 -11.33
C HIS A 241 12.80 0.76 -12.84
N ALA A 242 11.70 0.93 -13.57
CA ALA A 242 11.68 0.77 -15.03
C ALA A 242 12.70 1.70 -15.72
N PHE A 243 12.85 2.94 -15.24
CA PHE A 243 13.85 3.89 -15.74
C PHE A 243 15.28 3.39 -15.55
N TYR A 244 15.58 2.82 -14.38
CA TYR A 244 16.87 2.17 -14.15
C TYR A 244 17.10 1.02 -15.13
N ASN A 245 16.13 0.11 -15.31
CA ASN A 245 16.29 -1.04 -16.22
C ASN A 245 16.56 -0.60 -17.67
N VAL A 246 15.82 0.40 -18.16
CA VAL A 246 16.04 0.98 -19.50
C VAL A 246 17.43 1.61 -19.60
N THR A 247 17.85 2.36 -18.58
CA THR A 247 19.16 3.01 -18.57
C THR A 247 20.30 1.98 -18.55
N ALA A 248 20.19 0.93 -17.73
CA ALA A 248 21.19 -0.14 -17.67
C ALA A 248 21.36 -0.82 -19.03
N VAL A 249 20.25 -1.15 -19.71
CA VAL A 249 20.29 -1.76 -21.05
C VAL A 249 20.86 -0.81 -22.11
N ILE A 250 20.54 0.49 -22.06
CA ILE A 250 21.15 1.46 -22.99
C ILE A 250 22.66 1.57 -22.78
N LEU A 251 23.11 1.62 -21.52
CA LEU A 251 24.53 1.69 -21.18
C LEU A 251 25.29 0.42 -21.56
N GLU A 252 24.66 -0.75 -21.40
CA GLU A 252 25.19 -2.03 -21.87
C GLU A 252 25.28 -2.06 -23.40
N ALA A 253 24.19 -1.71 -24.10
CA ALA A 253 24.12 -1.73 -25.57
C ALA A 253 25.07 -0.71 -26.24
N SER A 254 25.35 0.41 -25.58
CA SER A 254 26.35 1.40 -26.05
C SER A 254 27.78 0.99 -25.75
N GLY A 255 28.00 -0.05 -24.93
CA GLY A 255 29.31 -0.50 -24.51
C GLY A 255 29.99 0.42 -23.49
N GLU A 256 29.22 1.26 -22.79
CA GLU A 256 29.69 2.05 -21.64
C GLU A 256 29.74 1.18 -20.37
N LEU A 257 28.77 0.28 -20.22
CA LEU A 257 28.83 -0.82 -19.25
C LEU A 257 29.43 -2.04 -19.93
N ARG A 258 30.78 -2.13 -19.93
CA ARG A 258 31.51 -3.35 -20.28
C ARG A 258 31.92 -4.04 -18.99
N PHE A 259 31.21 -5.11 -18.66
CA PHE A 259 31.54 -5.97 -17.53
C PHE A 259 32.41 -7.17 -17.94
N GLY A 260 32.88 -7.17 -19.19
CA GLY A 260 33.77 -8.18 -19.74
C GLY A 260 35.18 -8.08 -19.16
N VAL A 261 35.84 -9.24 -19.13
CA VAL A 261 37.22 -9.44 -18.70
C VAL A 261 38.16 -8.92 -19.80
N ASP A 262 38.22 -7.61 -20.01
CA ASP A 262 39.31 -7.01 -20.78
C ASP A 262 40.57 -6.99 -19.88
N GLY A 263 41.27 -8.13 -19.80
CA GLY A 263 42.68 -8.25 -19.40
C GLY A 263 43.01 -8.15 -17.90
#